data_AF-V4C2H9-F1
#
_entry.id   AF-V4C2H9-F1
#
_cell.length_a   1.000
_cell.length_b   1.000
_cell.length_c   1.000
_cell.angle_alpha   90.00
_cell.angle_beta   90.00
_cell.angle_gamma   90.00
#
_symmetry.space_group_name_H-M   'P 1'
#
loop_
_entity.id
_entity.type
_entity.pdbx_description
1 polymer ?
#
loop_
_entity_poly.entity_id
_entity_poly.type
_entity_poly.pdbx_seq_one_letter_code
_entity_poly.pdbx_strand_id
1 'polypeptide(L)'
;IEQKFLIDVVDEFKGVLESKQNDIRPIQRKEKAWKEIEANFCSMPTFFKRDHKQLKKCWNNLKMKAKKSEAMKKREKENWWWYTGDNGF
;
A
#
# COMPACT_ATOMS: atom_id res chain seq x y z
N ILE A 1 -13.09 -4.91 2.67
CA ILE A 1 -13.25 -4.29 4.02
C ILE A 1 -11.90 -4.32 4.73
N GLU A 2 -11.33 -5.51 4.96
CA GLU A 2 -10.01 -5.68 5.61
C GLU A 2 -8.86 -4.87 4.97
N GLN A 3 -8.74 -4.88 3.64
CA GLN A 3 -7.70 -4.09 2.94
C GLN A 3 -7.90 -2.58 3.10
N LYS A 4 -9.15 -2.09 3.16
CA LYS A 4 -9.43 -0.66 3.35
C LYS A 4 -9.05 -0.21 4.75
N PHE A 5 -9.37 -1.02 5.76
CA PHE A 5 -8.96 -0.75 7.14
C PHE A 5 -7.44 -0.76 7.27
N LEU A 6 -6.75 -1.73 6.64
CA LEU A 6 -5.29 -1.73 6.60
C LEU A 6 -4.72 -0.46 5.96
N ILE A 7 -5.32 0.03 4.86
CA ILE A 7 -4.89 1.28 4.22
C ILE A 7 -5.08 2.46 5.16
N ASP A 8 -6.22 2.56 5.82
CA ASP A 8 -6.58 3.66 6.72
C ASP A 8 -5.61 3.76 7.91
N VAL A 9 -5.39 2.64 8.60
CA VAL A 9 -4.43 2.59 9.71
C VAL A 9 -3.01 2.86 9.22
N VAL A 10 -2.59 2.26 8.10
CA VAL A 10 -1.24 2.52 7.54
C VAL A 10 -1.07 3.98 7.12
N ASP A 11 -2.13 4.66 6.67
CA ASP A 11 -2.11 6.08 6.33
C ASP A 11 -1.89 6.96 7.57
N GLU A 12 -2.51 6.59 8.71
CA GLU A 12 -2.25 7.24 10.00
C GLU A 12 -0.77 7.13 10.42
N PHE A 13 -0.14 5.97 10.17
CA PHE A 13 1.29 5.74 10.43
C PHE A 13 2.22 6.14 9.28
N LYS A 14 1.69 6.73 8.19
CA LYS A 14 2.46 7.09 6.98
C LYS A 14 3.65 7.99 7.26
N GLY A 15 3.51 8.95 8.17
CA GLY A 15 4.61 9.84 8.57
C GLY A 15 5.82 9.07 9.15
N VAL A 16 5.58 7.94 9.81
CA VAL A 16 6.62 7.07 10.36
C VAL A 16 7.11 6.06 9.31
N LEU A 17 6.18 5.50 8.51
CA LEU A 17 6.47 4.47 7.52
C LEU A 17 7.19 5.01 6.26
N GLU A 18 6.80 6.18 5.78
CA GLU A 18 7.39 6.87 4.62
C GLU A 18 8.53 7.82 4.98
N SER A 19 8.92 7.90 6.26
CA SER A 19 10.11 8.64 6.64
C SER A 19 11.32 8.13 5.85
N LYS A 20 11.94 9.04 5.09
CA LYS A 20 13.05 8.80 4.14
C LYS A 20 14.38 8.48 4.84
N GLN A 21 14.43 8.59 6.17
CA GLN A 21 15.59 8.22 6.98
C GLN A 21 15.68 6.69 7.07
N ASN A 22 16.83 6.16 6.68
CA ASN A 22 17.14 4.72 6.66
C ASN A 22 18.09 4.32 7.80
N ASP A 23 18.19 5.14 8.83
CA ASP A 23 18.98 4.83 10.01
C ASP A 23 18.38 3.64 10.79
N ILE A 24 19.14 3.04 11.71
CA ILE A 24 18.67 1.90 12.54
C ILE A 24 17.45 2.30 13.39
N ARG A 25 17.37 3.57 13.80
CA ARG A 25 16.27 4.13 14.60
C ARG A 25 14.91 4.10 13.87
N PRO A 26 14.76 4.55 12.61
CA PRO A 26 13.52 4.45 11.85
C PRO A 26 13.13 3.00 11.52
N ILE A 27 14.05 2.03 11.40
CA ILE A 27 13.69 0.61 11.21
C ILE A 27 12.88 0.11 12.42
N GLN A 28 13.34 0.36 13.64
CA GLN A 28 12.61 -0.02 14.85
C GLN A 28 11.29 0.73 14.99
N ARG A 29 11.22 2.01 14.61
CA ARG A 29 9.94 2.76 14.63
C ARG A 29 8.93 2.20 13.64
N LYS A 30 9.37 1.85 12.43
CA LYS A 30 8.52 1.20 11.43
C LYS A 30 8.01 -0.13 11.96
N GLU A 31 8.88 -0.94 12.57
CA GLU A 31 8.48 -2.21 13.17
C GLU A 31 7.50 -2.04 14.34
N LYS A 32 7.70 -1.04 15.20
CA LYS A 32 6.77 -0.69 16.27
C LYS A 32 5.41 -0.26 15.72
N ALA A 33 5.38 0.59 14.70
CA ALA A 33 4.15 0.99 14.03
C ALA A 33 3.40 -0.24 13.46
N TRP A 34 4.12 -1.19 12.85
CA TRP A 34 3.51 -2.44 12.38
C TRP A 34 2.94 -3.32 13.50
N LYS A 35 3.58 -3.35 14.68
CA LYS A 35 3.04 -4.04 15.85
C LYS A 35 1.81 -3.35 16.42
N GLU A 36 1.74 -2.02 16.39
CA GLU A 36 0.53 -1.28 16.75
C GLU A 36 -0.60 -1.55 15.76
N ILE A 37 -0.32 -1.58 14.45
CA ILE A 37 -1.30 -1.96 13.42
C ILE A 37 -1.81 -3.39 13.67
N GLU A 38 -0.91 -4.33 13.97
CA GLU A 38 -1.27 -5.70 14.34
C GLU A 38 -2.17 -5.74 15.57
N ALA A 39 -1.83 -5.02 16.64
CA ALA A 39 -2.61 -4.97 17.86
C ALA A 39 -4.03 -4.43 17.60
N ASN A 40 -4.15 -3.36 16.81
CA ASN A 40 -5.45 -2.80 16.39
C ASN A 40 -6.25 -3.81 15.55
N PHE A 41 -5.60 -4.51 14.61
CA PHE A 41 -6.22 -5.56 13.81
C PHE A 41 -6.70 -6.74 14.66
N CYS A 42 -5.88 -7.18 15.61
CA CYS A 42 -6.15 -8.31 16.50
C CYS A 42 -7.22 -7.97 17.55
N SER A 43 -7.38 -6.69 17.88
CA SER A 43 -8.45 -6.18 18.73
C SER A 43 -9.81 -6.15 18.05
N MET A 44 -9.86 -6.23 16.71
CA MET A 44 -11.11 -6.27 15.97
C MET A 44 -11.63 -7.73 15.86
N PRO A 45 -12.81 -8.04 16.44
CA PRO A 45 -13.36 -9.39 16.41
C PRO A 45 -13.81 -9.83 15.00
N THR A 46 -13.95 -8.88 14.08
CA THR A 46 -14.36 -9.08 12.68
C THR A 46 -13.22 -9.49 11.75
N PHE A 47 -11.96 -9.34 12.16
CA PHE A 47 -10.80 -9.67 11.32
C PHE A 47 -10.05 -10.88 11.84
N PHE A 48 -9.49 -11.66 10.91
CA PHE A 48 -8.62 -12.77 11.28
C PHE A 48 -7.34 -12.22 11.90
N LYS A 49 -6.94 -12.78 13.05
CA LYS A 49 -5.65 -12.47 13.68
C LYS A 49 -4.53 -12.79 12.70
N ARG A 50 -3.86 -11.74 12.22
CA ARG A 50 -2.71 -11.84 11.31
C ARG A 50 -1.49 -11.21 11.97
N ASP A 51 -0.37 -11.89 11.84
CA ASP A 51 0.93 -11.40 12.30
C ASP A 51 1.35 -10.17 11.48
N HIS A 52 2.06 -9.22 12.11
CA HIS A 52 2.57 -8.02 11.43
C HIS A 52 3.34 -8.34 10.14
N LYS A 53 4.01 -9.49 10.02
CA LYS A 53 4.68 -9.93 8.77
C LYS A 53 3.67 -10.18 7.64
N GLN A 54 2.53 -10.77 7.95
CA GLN A 54 1.46 -11.00 6.98
C GLN A 54 0.80 -9.68 6.56
N LEU A 55 0.60 -8.76 7.51
CA LEU A 55 0.09 -7.41 7.22
C LEU A 55 1.07 -6.63 6.33
N LYS A 56 2.37 -6.66 6.63
CA LYS A 56 3.43 -6.12 5.77
C LYS A 56 3.37 -6.68 4.36
N LYS A 57 3.25 -8.01 4.22
CA LYS A 57 3.16 -8.67 2.92
C LYS A 57 1.90 -8.25 2.16
N CYS A 58 0.76 -8.16 2.85
CA CYS A 58 -0.50 -7.72 2.27
C CYS A 58 -0.40 -6.27 1.78
N TRP A 59 0.17 -5.38 2.58
CA TRP A 59 0.44 -3.99 2.20
C TRP A 59 1.36 -3.88 0.98
N ASN A 60 2.43 -4.67 0.93
CA ASN A 60 3.34 -4.64 -0.20
C ASN A 60 2.64 -5.13 -1.49
N ASN A 61 1.80 -6.16 -1.39
CA ASN A 61 0.96 -6.61 -2.50
C ASN A 61 -0.04 -5.53 -2.94
N LEU A 62 -0.64 -4.78 -2.01
CA LEU A 62 -1.52 -3.65 -2.31
C LEU A 62 -0.77 -2.54 -3.08
N LYS A 63 0.42 -2.15 -2.62
CA LYS A 63 1.28 -1.19 -3.32
C LYS A 63 1.63 -1.65 -4.72
N MET A 64 2.04 -2.91 -4.86
CA MET A 64 2.37 -3.49 -6.17
C MET A 64 1.16 -3.52 -7.10
N LYS A 65 -0.02 -3.87 -6.59
CA LYS A 65 -1.27 -3.87 -7.36
C LYS A 65 -1.66 -2.46 -7.80
N ALA A 66 -1.55 -1.47 -6.90
CA ALA A 66 -1.78 -0.06 -7.22
C ALA A 66 -0.84 0.42 -8.33
N LYS A 67 0.47 0.18 -8.18
CA LYS A 67 1.49 0.55 -9.18
C LYS A 67 1.24 -0.12 -10.54
N LYS A 68 0.83 -1.39 -10.54
CA LYS A 68 0.45 -2.12 -11.77
C LYS A 68 -0.79 -1.52 -12.42
N SER A 69 -1.80 -1.14 -11.64
CA SER A 69 -3.01 -0.49 -12.15
C SER A 69 -2.70 0.87 -12.77
N GLU A 70 -1.84 1.68 -12.14
CA GLU A 70 -1.39 2.96 -12.71
C GLU A 70 -0.58 2.77 -14.00
N ALA A 71 0.33 1.80 -14.03
CA ALA A 71 1.09 1.47 -15.23
C ALA A 71 0.17 0.99 -16.38
N MET A 72 -0.86 0.21 -16.06
CA MET A 72 -1.86 -0.24 -17.02
C MET A 72 -2.69 0.91 -17.56
N LYS A 73 -3.17 1.82 -16.69
CA LYS A 73 -3.88 3.04 -17.11
C LYS A 73 -3.00 3.93 -18.00
N LYS A 74 -1.71 4.03 -17.69
CA LYS A 74 -0.76 4.79 -18.52
C LYS A 74 -0.65 4.17 -19.91
N ARG A 75 -0.45 2.85 -20.00
CA ARG A 75 -0.40 2.12 -21.27
C ARG A 75 -1.71 2.19 -22.05
N GLU A 76 -2.84 2.11 -21.38
CA GLU A 76 -4.16 2.21 -22.01
C GLU A 76 -4.39 3.62 -22.56
N LYS A 77 -4.00 4.66 -21.81
CA LYS A 77 -4.02 6.05 -22.27
C LYS A 77 -3.09 6.23 -23.45
N GLU A 78 -1.83 5.80 -23.36
CA GLU A 78 -0.85 5.84 -24.46
C GLU A 78 -1.39 5.13 -25.71
N ASN A 79 -1.96 3.93 -25.55
CA ASN A 79 -2.61 3.20 -26.64
C ASN A 79 -3.82 3.97 -27.21
N TRP A 80 -4.67 4.54 -26.35
CA TRP A 80 -5.77 5.41 -26.78
C TRP A 80 -5.27 6.59 -27.62
N TRP A 81 -4.20 7.27 -27.18
CA TRP A 81 -3.58 8.37 -27.92
C TRP A 81 -3.06 7.92 -29.29
N TRP A 82 -2.47 6.74 -29.40
CA TRP A 82 -2.05 6.17 -30.69
C TRP A 82 -3.23 5.88 -31.63
N TYR A 83 -4.32 5.31 -31.10
CA TYR A 83 -5.51 4.97 -31.90
C TYR A 83 -6.32 6.19 -32.35
N THR A 84 -6.31 7.29 -31.59
CA THR A 84 -7.00 8.53 -31.94
C THR A 84 -6.12 9.57 -32.65
N GLY A 85 -4.80 9.40 -32.61
CA GLY A 85 -3.82 10.34 -33.16
C GLY A 85 -3.44 10.10 -34.62
N ASP A 86 -3.83 8.96 -35.20
CA ASP A 86 -3.57 8.59 -36.60
C ASP A 86 -4.92 8.38 -37.34
N ASN A 87 -5.67 9.46 -37.49
CA ASN A 87 -6.81 9.58 -38.41
C ASN A 87 -7.00 11.06 -38.79
N GLY A 88 -5.94 11.65 -39.32
CA GLY A 88 -5.94 12.98 -39.91
C GLY A 88 -4.95 13.06 -41.05
N PHE A 89 -5.21 12.26 -42.10
CA PHE A 89 -4.87 12.63 -43.48
C PHE A 89 -5.56 13.96 -43.83
#